data_AF-A0A482TT05-F1
#
_entry.id   AF-A0A482TT05-F1
#
_cell.length_a   1.000
_cell.length_b   1.000
_cell.length_c   1.000
_cell.angle_alpha   90.00
_cell.angle_beta   90.00
_cell.angle_gamma   90.00
#
_symmetry.space_group_name_H-M   'P 1'
#
loop_
_entity.id
_entity.type
_entity.pdbx_description
1 polymer ?
#
loop_
_entity_poly.entity_id
_entity_poly.type
_entity_poly.pdbx_seq_one_letter_code
_entity_poly.pdbx_strand_id
1 'polypeptide(L)'
;MSEYENRIFDTLTASDDKFKSAFEISNHLNGVKKKLIKQFWKSVEKDLNELIANSEESFKVVLDNDIFHPTSKCYLYDGKNKSVRVLFEILSAKQTFGIWFYDDNINYEKISEYRKQVNSEFNEYSFNHWWFAKTHVQNDFNSFDSLLMILPTKMNDYSKSKAQELFDFAVANKVHTEYIINNCLN
;
A
#
# COMPACT_ATOMS: atom_id res chain seq x y z
N MET A 1 -23.40 -8.39 -29.06
CA MET A 1 -22.30 -9.13 -28.43
C MET A 1 -21.21 -9.34 -29.45
N SER A 2 -19.95 -9.18 -29.05
CA SER A 2 -18.78 -9.56 -29.84
C SER A 2 -18.73 -11.08 -30.03
N GLU A 3 -17.99 -11.54 -31.05
CA GLU A 3 -17.75 -12.98 -31.27
C GLU A 3 -17.15 -13.65 -30.02
N TYR A 4 -16.27 -12.93 -29.32
CA TYR A 4 -15.69 -13.40 -28.06
C TYR A 4 -16.74 -13.57 -26.95
N GLU A 5 -17.64 -12.59 -26.79
CA GLU A 5 -18.73 -12.66 -25.80
C GLU A 5 -19.70 -13.81 -26.11
N ASN A 6 -20.02 -14.05 -27.38
CA ASN A 6 -20.85 -15.19 -27.80
C ASN A 6 -20.16 -16.51 -27.45
N ARG A 7 -18.86 -16.65 -27.73
CA ARG A 7 -18.09 -17.85 -27.37
C ARG A 7 -18.06 -18.09 -25.87
N ILE A 8 -17.92 -17.04 -25.05
CA ILE A 8 -18.03 -17.17 -23.59
C ILE A 8 -19.42 -17.67 -23.22
N PHE A 9 -20.48 -17.03 -23.71
CA PHE A 9 -21.85 -17.42 -23.42
C PHE A 9 -22.12 -18.89 -23.77
N ASP A 10 -21.76 -19.32 -24.97
CA ASP A 10 -21.96 -20.69 -25.43
C ASP A 10 -21.14 -21.68 -24.57
N THR A 11 -19.91 -21.31 -24.19
CA THR A 11 -19.06 -22.15 -23.33
C THR A 11 -19.66 -22.33 -21.95
N LEU A 12 -20.13 -21.24 -21.33
CA LEU A 12 -20.68 -21.25 -19.97
C LEU A 12 -22.05 -21.91 -19.91
N THR A 13 -22.84 -21.88 -20.99
CA THR A 13 -24.20 -22.43 -21.06
C THR A 13 -24.30 -23.80 -21.74
N ALA A 14 -23.19 -24.37 -22.21
CA ALA A 14 -23.17 -25.67 -22.90
C ALA A 14 -23.70 -26.86 -22.06
N SER A 15 -23.75 -26.75 -20.73
CA SER A 15 -24.40 -27.72 -19.85
C SER A 15 -24.70 -27.13 -18.47
N ASP A 16 -25.61 -27.76 -17.73
CA ASP A 16 -25.94 -27.40 -16.34
C ASP A 16 -24.70 -27.38 -15.43
N ASP A 17 -23.83 -28.38 -15.56
CA ASP A 17 -22.60 -28.47 -14.76
C ASP A 17 -21.63 -27.30 -15.03
N LYS A 18 -21.50 -26.89 -16.29
CA LYS A 18 -20.64 -25.76 -16.66
C LYS A 18 -21.21 -24.45 -16.13
N PHE A 19 -22.52 -24.26 -16.27
CA PHE A 19 -23.18 -23.05 -15.79
C PHE A 19 -23.10 -22.96 -14.26
N LYS A 20 -23.37 -24.06 -13.56
CA LYS A 20 -23.22 -24.16 -12.10
C LYS A 20 -21.78 -23.85 -11.65
N SER A 21 -20.79 -24.44 -12.32
CA SER A 21 -19.38 -24.17 -12.00
C SER A 21 -19.02 -22.69 -12.20
N ALA A 22 -19.47 -22.09 -13.29
CA ALA A 22 -19.24 -20.66 -13.56
C ALA A 22 -19.89 -19.75 -12.51
N PHE A 23 -21.12 -20.10 -12.09
CA PHE A 23 -21.83 -19.41 -11.02
C PHE A 23 -21.11 -19.54 -9.66
N GLU A 24 -20.63 -20.72 -9.31
CA GLU A 24 -19.84 -20.92 -8.09
C GLU A 24 -18.52 -20.13 -8.14
N ILE A 25 -17.81 -20.16 -9.28
CA ILE A 25 -16.58 -19.38 -9.48
C ILE A 25 -16.84 -17.88 -9.29
N SER A 26 -17.91 -17.34 -9.90
CA SER A 26 -18.20 -15.91 -9.80
C SER A 26 -18.53 -15.49 -8.35
N ASN A 27 -19.24 -16.33 -7.61
CA ASN A 27 -19.52 -16.13 -6.18
C ASN A 27 -18.25 -16.15 -5.32
N HIS A 28 -17.26 -16.97 -5.67
CA HIS A 28 -16.04 -17.13 -4.89
C HIS A 28 -14.89 -16.21 -5.31
N LEU A 29 -14.94 -15.60 -6.49
CA LEU A 29 -13.85 -14.80 -7.04
C LEU A 29 -13.43 -13.65 -6.10
N ASN A 30 -14.40 -12.96 -5.49
CA ASN A 30 -14.09 -11.90 -4.54
C ASN A 30 -13.38 -12.43 -3.28
N GLY A 31 -13.75 -13.62 -2.80
CA GLY A 31 -13.07 -14.29 -1.69
C GLY A 31 -11.61 -14.64 -2.03
N VAL A 32 -11.38 -15.13 -3.26
CA VAL A 32 -10.02 -15.41 -3.77
C VAL A 32 -9.19 -14.13 -3.84
N LYS A 33 -9.74 -13.07 -4.47
CA LYS A 33 -9.09 -11.74 -4.53
C LYS A 33 -8.69 -11.26 -3.13
N LYS A 34 -9.62 -11.30 -2.17
CA LYS A 34 -9.35 -10.85 -0.80
C LYS A 34 -8.23 -11.65 -0.14
N LYS A 35 -8.23 -12.97 -0.32
CA LYS A 35 -7.19 -13.84 0.24
C LYS A 35 -5.81 -13.53 -0.34
N LEU A 36 -5.72 -13.31 -1.66
CA LEU A 36 -4.46 -12.97 -2.34
C LEU A 36 -3.88 -11.65 -1.81
N ILE A 37 -4.69 -10.59 -1.76
CA ILE A 37 -4.22 -9.26 -1.30
C ILE A 37 -3.78 -9.32 0.17
N LYS A 38 -4.51 -10.05 1.03
CA LYS A 38 -4.15 -10.22 2.44
C LYS A 38 -2.83 -10.97 2.61
N GLN A 39 -2.62 -12.04 1.84
CA GLN A 39 -1.37 -12.79 1.88
C GLN A 39 -0.19 -11.95 1.39
N PHE A 40 -0.40 -11.19 0.31
CA PHE A 40 0.61 -10.28 -0.22
C PHE A 40 1.10 -9.28 0.83
N TRP A 41 0.19 -8.53 1.48
CA TRP A 41 0.60 -7.54 2.48
C TRP A 41 1.23 -8.12 3.74
N LYS A 42 0.81 -9.33 4.15
CA LYS A 42 1.51 -10.06 5.22
C LYS A 42 2.93 -10.47 4.81
N SER A 43 3.13 -10.81 3.54
CA SER A 43 4.46 -11.08 2.99
C SER A 43 5.32 -9.81 3.00
N VAL A 44 4.76 -8.67 2.58
CA VAL A 44 5.45 -7.37 2.65
C VAL A 44 5.81 -7.00 4.08
N GLU A 45 4.89 -7.14 5.04
CA GLU A 45 5.17 -6.90 6.47
C GLU A 45 6.32 -7.77 6.97
N LYS A 46 6.32 -9.07 6.62
CA LYS A 46 7.40 -9.98 6.98
C LYS A 46 8.74 -9.53 6.38
N ASP A 47 8.77 -9.25 5.09
CA ASP A 47 9.98 -8.83 4.37
C ASP A 47 10.53 -7.50 4.93
N LEU A 48 9.66 -6.54 5.31
CA LEU A 48 10.06 -5.30 5.99
C LEU A 48 10.71 -5.56 7.34
N ASN A 49 10.15 -6.46 8.16
CA ASN A 49 10.74 -6.82 9.44
C ASN A 49 12.13 -7.49 9.25
N GLU A 50 12.29 -8.31 8.21
CA GLU A 50 13.60 -8.89 7.86
C GLU A 50 14.61 -7.82 7.42
N LEU A 51 14.20 -6.85 6.58
CA LEU A 51 15.06 -5.74 6.17
C LEU A 51 15.54 -4.92 7.36
N ILE A 52 14.64 -4.57 8.28
CA ILE A 52 14.97 -3.80 9.49
C ILE A 52 15.94 -4.58 10.38
N ALA A 53 15.66 -5.86 10.64
CA ALA A 53 16.51 -6.70 11.48
C ALA A 53 17.93 -6.87 10.95
N ASN A 54 18.12 -6.72 9.63
CA ASN A 54 19.41 -6.82 8.96
C ASN A 54 20.06 -5.45 8.69
N SER A 55 19.50 -4.36 9.25
CA SER A 55 19.98 -2.99 9.06
C SER A 55 20.35 -2.34 10.40
N GLU A 56 20.98 -1.16 10.33
CA GLU A 56 21.21 -0.31 11.51
C GLU A 56 19.98 0.57 11.84
N GLU A 57 18.91 0.49 11.04
CA GLU A 57 17.73 1.33 11.22
C GLU A 57 16.81 0.83 12.35
N SER A 58 16.20 1.77 13.08
CA SER A 58 15.35 1.53 14.24
C SER A 58 13.85 1.53 13.95
N PHE A 59 13.47 1.43 12.67
CA PHE A 59 12.07 1.49 12.26
C PHE A 59 11.24 0.35 12.87
N LYS A 60 9.95 0.60 13.03
CA LYS A 60 8.97 -0.43 13.39
C LYS A 60 7.91 -0.56 12.30
N VAL A 61 7.56 -1.80 11.97
CA VAL A 61 6.55 -2.13 10.97
C VAL A 61 5.18 -2.26 11.62
N VAL A 62 4.14 -1.76 10.96
CA VAL A 62 2.74 -2.07 11.27
C VAL A 62 1.97 -2.29 9.98
N LEU A 63 1.17 -3.35 9.96
CA LEU A 63 0.10 -3.59 8.99
C LEU A 63 -1.26 -3.50 9.68
N ASP A 64 -2.17 -2.69 9.14
CA ASP A 64 -3.54 -2.62 9.65
C ASP A 64 -4.27 -3.96 9.50
N ASN A 65 -5.01 -4.35 10.54
CA ASN A 65 -5.72 -5.63 10.61
C ASN A 65 -6.70 -5.85 9.44
N ASP A 66 -7.40 -4.78 9.05
CA ASP A 66 -8.32 -4.79 7.91
C ASP A 66 -7.72 -4.05 6.72
N ILE A 67 -7.03 -4.81 5.87
CA ILE A 67 -6.44 -4.31 4.61
C ILE A 67 -7.47 -3.84 3.57
N PHE A 68 -8.77 -4.07 3.79
CA PHE A 68 -9.84 -3.61 2.90
C PHE A 68 -10.49 -2.30 3.38
N HIS A 69 -10.10 -1.81 4.56
CA HIS A 69 -10.52 -0.50 5.00
C HIS A 69 -9.98 0.57 4.03
N PRO A 70 -10.77 1.59 3.63
CA PRO A 70 -10.32 2.61 2.68
C PRO A 70 -9.06 3.37 3.10
N THR A 71 -8.78 3.41 4.40
CA THR A 71 -7.60 4.08 4.98
C THR A 71 -6.60 3.10 5.58
N SER A 72 -6.68 1.82 5.20
CA SER A 72 -5.74 0.79 5.65
C SER A 72 -4.32 1.15 5.24
N LYS A 73 -3.36 0.87 6.13
CA LYS A 73 -1.96 1.23 5.99
C LYS A 73 -1.02 0.06 6.24
N CYS A 74 0.09 0.06 5.52
CA CYS A 74 1.29 -0.69 5.84
C CYS A 74 2.42 0.33 5.97
N TYR A 75 3.00 0.46 7.17
CA TYR A 75 3.83 1.61 7.47
C TYR A 75 5.03 1.31 8.37
N LEU A 76 6.02 2.18 8.20
CA LEU A 76 7.21 2.31 9.03
C LEU A 76 7.10 3.59 9.87
N TYR A 77 7.58 3.54 11.10
CA TYR A 77 7.72 4.70 11.97
C TYR A 77 8.97 4.59 12.84
N ASP A 78 9.51 5.72 13.24
CA ASP A 78 10.73 5.75 14.05
C ASP A 78 10.43 5.75 15.57
N GLY A 79 11.15 4.88 16.29
CA GLY A 79 11.16 4.82 17.74
C GLY A 79 9.78 4.57 18.36
N LYS A 80 9.26 5.58 19.08
CA LYS A 80 7.95 5.54 19.76
C LYS A 80 6.89 6.40 19.06
N ASN A 81 7.26 7.22 18.08
CA ASN A 81 6.35 8.16 17.46
C ASN A 81 5.56 7.46 16.36
N LYS A 82 4.27 7.17 16.63
CA LYS A 82 3.35 6.66 15.60
C LYS A 82 2.60 7.79 14.91
N SER A 83 2.91 9.05 15.13
CA SER A 83 2.15 10.15 14.55
C SER A 83 2.71 10.58 13.20
N VAL A 84 4.00 10.35 12.94
CA VAL A 84 4.66 10.58 11.65
C VAL A 84 5.18 9.24 11.11
N ARG A 85 4.86 8.93 9.86
CA ARG A 85 5.03 7.59 9.28
C ARG A 85 5.42 7.69 7.82
N VAL A 86 6.10 6.65 7.35
CA VAL A 86 6.29 6.38 5.92
C VAL A 86 5.48 5.15 5.56
N LEU A 87 4.62 5.22 4.53
CA LEU A 87 3.60 4.20 4.35
C LEU A 87 3.09 4.00 2.92
N PHE A 88 2.48 2.83 2.72
CA PHE A 88 1.42 2.60 1.74
C PHE A 88 0.04 2.77 2.40
N GLU A 89 -0.90 3.40 1.71
CA GLU A 89 -2.33 3.51 2.07
C GLU A 89 -3.21 2.92 0.95
N ILE A 90 -4.46 2.58 1.27
CA ILE A 90 -5.47 2.07 0.32
C ILE A 90 -5.02 0.69 -0.21
N LEU A 91 -4.66 -0.19 0.73
CA LEU A 91 -3.94 -1.43 0.45
C LEU A 91 -4.66 -2.40 -0.50
N SER A 92 -5.99 -2.32 -0.63
CA SER A 92 -6.78 -3.19 -1.49
C SER A 92 -7.19 -2.61 -2.85
N ALA A 93 -6.80 -1.38 -3.17
CA ALA A 93 -7.24 -0.68 -4.37
C ALA A 93 -6.12 0.21 -4.93
N LYS A 94 -6.41 1.49 -5.23
CA LYS A 94 -5.48 2.47 -5.77
C LYS A 94 -4.53 2.95 -4.68
N GLN A 95 -3.42 2.25 -4.56
CA GLN A 95 -2.46 2.48 -3.51
C GLN A 95 -1.83 3.86 -3.62
N THR A 96 -1.59 4.46 -2.45
CA THR A 96 -0.85 5.72 -2.32
C THR A 96 0.35 5.47 -1.42
N PHE A 97 1.46 6.12 -1.70
CA PHE A 97 2.72 5.94 -0.99
C PHE A 97 3.31 7.28 -0.56
N GLY A 98 3.95 7.35 0.60
CA GLY A 98 4.74 8.52 1.00
C GLY A 98 4.81 8.76 2.49
N ILE A 99 5.00 10.03 2.87
CA ILE A 99 5.13 10.47 4.27
C ILE A 99 3.80 11.01 4.74
N TRP A 100 3.23 10.33 5.73
CA TRP A 100 1.95 10.65 6.33
C TRP A 100 2.12 11.07 7.78
N PHE A 101 1.28 11.98 8.24
CA PHE A 101 1.24 12.37 9.64
C PHE A 101 -0.18 12.64 10.12
N TYR A 102 -0.42 12.34 11.39
CA TYR A 102 -1.68 12.62 12.07
C TYR A 102 -1.46 12.66 13.57
N ASP A 103 -1.65 13.85 14.13
CA ASP A 103 -1.68 14.11 15.56
C ASP A 103 -2.52 15.37 15.79
N ASP A 104 -3.32 15.39 16.86
CA ASP A 104 -4.10 16.57 17.22
C ASP A 104 -3.21 17.75 17.64
N ASN A 105 -1.97 17.48 18.07
CA ASN A 105 -1.03 18.50 18.54
C ASN A 105 -0.07 18.97 17.44
N ILE A 106 -0.28 18.60 16.19
CA ILE A 106 0.65 18.95 15.12
C ILE A 106 0.51 20.41 14.68
N ASN A 107 1.64 21.10 14.57
CA ASN A 107 1.74 22.46 14.05
C ASN A 107 1.80 22.45 12.51
N TYR A 108 0.62 22.61 11.89
CA TYR A 108 0.48 22.63 10.44
C TYR A 108 1.19 23.80 9.75
N GLU A 109 1.34 24.94 10.41
CA GLU A 109 2.06 26.10 9.85
C GLU A 109 3.53 25.76 9.63
N LYS A 110 4.20 25.21 10.66
CA LYS A 110 5.60 24.76 10.56
C LYS A 110 5.79 23.66 9.51
N ILE A 111 4.84 22.73 9.39
CA ILE A 111 4.89 21.73 8.31
C ILE A 111 4.83 22.41 6.95
N SER A 112 3.91 23.36 6.76
CA SER A 112 3.79 24.05 5.48
C SER A 112 5.04 24.87 5.14
N GLU A 113 5.68 25.48 6.13
CA GLU A 113 6.95 26.20 5.94
C GLU A 113 8.07 25.25 5.55
N TYR A 114 8.24 24.15 6.28
CA TYR A 114 9.29 23.18 6.00
C TYR A 114 9.12 22.53 4.62
N ARG A 115 7.89 22.20 4.22
CA ARG A 115 7.61 21.72 2.85
C ARG A 115 8.08 22.68 1.76
N LYS A 116 7.89 23.99 1.95
CA LYS A 116 8.34 25.00 0.98
C LYS A 116 9.87 25.03 0.87
N GLN A 117 10.58 24.75 1.97
CA GLN A 117 12.04 24.71 2.00
C GLN A 117 12.59 23.50 1.24
N VAL A 118 11.99 22.32 1.41
CA VAL A 118 12.43 21.07 0.76
C VAL A 118 11.70 20.78 -0.56
N ASN A 119 11.04 21.79 -1.13
CA ASN A 119 10.11 21.62 -2.25
C ASN A 119 10.74 20.93 -3.49
N SER A 120 12.05 21.10 -3.69
CA SER A 120 12.81 20.48 -4.78
C SER A 120 13.04 18.97 -4.64
N GLU A 121 12.78 18.38 -3.47
CA GLU A 121 13.13 16.99 -3.16
C GLU A 121 11.98 16.00 -3.42
N PHE A 122 10.74 16.47 -3.62
CA PHE A 122 9.59 15.61 -3.90
C PHE A 122 8.87 15.99 -5.21
N ASN A 123 8.52 14.98 -6.00
CA ASN A 123 7.87 15.15 -7.32
C ASN A 123 6.35 15.38 -7.24
N GLU A 124 5.69 14.95 -6.17
CA GLU A 124 4.24 15.03 -6.02
C GLU A 124 3.87 15.48 -4.60
N TYR A 125 3.34 16.70 -4.48
CA TYR A 125 2.82 17.23 -3.23
C TYR A 125 1.31 17.10 -3.17
N SER A 126 0.82 16.73 -1.99
CA SER A 126 -0.59 16.91 -1.67
C SER A 126 -0.72 18.02 -0.63
N PHE A 127 -1.54 19.03 -0.94
CA PHE A 127 -2.00 20.02 0.05
C PHE A 127 -3.02 19.42 1.05
N ASN A 128 -3.31 18.11 0.98
CA ASN A 128 -4.13 17.46 1.98
C ASN A 128 -3.42 17.47 3.35
N HIS A 129 -4.18 17.82 4.37
CA HIS A 129 -3.70 18.12 5.71
C HIS A 129 -2.84 17.02 6.36
N TRP A 130 -2.92 15.74 5.94
CA TRP A 130 -2.20 14.62 6.59
C TRP A 130 -1.02 14.03 5.81
N TRP A 131 -0.71 14.57 4.63
CA TRP A 131 0.38 14.07 3.80
C TRP A 131 1.47 15.12 3.66
N PHE A 132 2.70 14.80 4.04
CA PHE A 132 3.85 15.66 3.79
C PHE A 132 4.25 15.60 2.30
N ALA A 133 4.39 14.38 1.79
CA ALA A 133 4.58 14.07 0.39
C ALA A 133 3.84 12.76 0.07
N LYS A 134 3.25 12.65 -1.13
CA LYS A 134 2.57 11.43 -1.55
C LYS A 134 2.70 11.23 -3.05
N THR A 135 2.76 9.98 -3.47
CA THR A 135 2.64 9.60 -4.88
C THR A 135 1.62 8.48 -5.05
N HIS A 136 0.97 8.46 -6.22
CA HIS A 136 0.10 7.36 -6.59
C HIS A 136 0.92 6.21 -7.14
N VAL A 137 0.74 5.03 -6.56
CA VAL A 137 1.36 3.81 -7.08
C VAL A 137 0.57 3.39 -8.31
N GLN A 138 1.26 3.02 -9.40
CA GLN A 138 0.59 2.60 -10.64
C GLN A 138 -0.23 1.30 -10.47
N ASN A 139 0.10 0.50 -9.45
CA ASN A 139 -0.53 -0.78 -9.17
C ASN A 139 -1.87 -0.58 -8.43
N ASP A 140 -2.96 -0.98 -9.07
CA ASP A 140 -4.33 -0.95 -8.53
C ASP A 140 -4.87 -2.37 -8.43
N PHE A 141 -5.12 -2.88 -7.23
CA PHE A 141 -5.70 -4.23 -7.06
C PHE A 141 -7.17 -4.36 -7.49
N ASN A 142 -7.78 -3.31 -8.05
CA ASN A 142 -8.99 -3.42 -8.86
C ASN A 142 -8.72 -3.86 -10.31
N SER A 143 -7.47 -3.75 -10.78
CA SER A 143 -7.05 -4.21 -12.11
C SER A 143 -6.64 -5.68 -12.10
N PHE A 144 -6.94 -6.39 -13.18
CA PHE A 144 -6.53 -7.77 -13.38
C PHE A 144 -4.99 -7.91 -13.39
N ASP A 145 -4.30 -6.99 -14.06
CA ASP A 145 -2.84 -7.03 -14.19
C ASP A 145 -2.13 -6.94 -12.84
N SER A 146 -2.61 -6.09 -11.92
CA SER A 146 -2.04 -6.02 -10.57
C SER A 146 -2.34 -7.29 -9.76
N LEU A 147 -3.50 -7.92 -9.97
CA LEU A 147 -3.82 -9.20 -9.34
C LEU A 147 -2.93 -10.35 -9.86
N LEU A 148 -2.50 -10.31 -11.12
CA LEU A 148 -1.53 -11.27 -11.66
C LEU A 148 -0.17 -11.20 -10.95
N MET A 149 0.23 -10.01 -10.49
CA MET A 149 1.52 -9.81 -9.80
C MET A 149 1.55 -10.45 -8.40
N ILE A 150 0.39 -10.61 -7.77
CA ILE A 150 0.26 -11.18 -6.42
C ILE A 150 -0.23 -12.64 -6.43
N LEU A 151 -0.16 -13.33 -7.58
CA LEU A 151 -0.39 -14.76 -7.63
C LEU A 151 0.68 -15.49 -6.80
N PRO A 152 0.37 -16.65 -6.18
CA PRO A 152 1.31 -17.34 -5.29
C PRO A 152 2.70 -17.62 -5.89
N THR A 153 2.77 -17.83 -7.20
CA THR A 153 4.03 -18.08 -7.92
C THR A 153 4.89 -16.83 -8.13
N LYS A 154 4.32 -15.63 -8.02
CA LYS A 154 4.99 -14.33 -8.23
C LYS A 154 5.05 -13.46 -6.97
N MET A 155 4.19 -13.77 -5.99
CA MET A 155 3.96 -12.96 -4.80
C MET A 155 5.23 -12.67 -4.01
N ASN A 156 6.12 -13.66 -3.87
CA ASN A 156 7.33 -13.55 -3.05
C ASN A 156 8.30 -12.48 -3.59
N ASP A 157 8.55 -12.47 -4.89
CA ASP A 157 9.48 -11.50 -5.50
C ASP A 157 8.87 -10.10 -5.48
N TYR A 158 7.56 -10.01 -5.72
CA TYR A 158 6.86 -8.73 -5.70
C TYR A 158 6.73 -8.16 -4.27
N SER A 159 6.49 -9.00 -3.25
CA SER A 159 6.44 -8.53 -1.86
C SER A 159 7.77 -7.97 -1.41
N LYS A 160 8.88 -8.66 -1.73
CA LYS A 160 10.23 -8.18 -1.46
C LYS A 160 10.51 -6.85 -2.13
N SER A 161 10.14 -6.71 -3.40
CA SER A 161 10.30 -5.44 -4.12
C SER A 161 9.53 -4.29 -3.45
N LYS A 162 8.29 -4.53 -3.00
CA LYS A 162 7.49 -3.50 -2.31
C LYS A 162 7.97 -3.21 -0.88
N ALA A 163 8.47 -4.21 -0.17
CA ALA A 163 9.12 -4.02 1.13
C ALA A 163 10.39 -3.16 0.97
N GLN A 164 11.24 -3.48 0.00
CA GLN A 164 12.45 -2.71 -0.29
C GLN A 164 12.13 -1.27 -0.68
N GLU A 165 11.14 -1.05 -1.56
CA GLU A 165 10.68 0.28 -1.96
C GLU A 165 10.28 1.15 -0.74
N LEU A 166 9.49 0.59 0.18
CA LEU A 166 9.08 1.31 1.38
C LEU A 166 10.25 1.54 2.35
N PHE A 167 11.12 0.55 2.52
CA PHE A 167 12.30 0.65 3.38
C PHE A 167 13.28 1.73 2.88
N ASP A 168 13.67 1.66 1.60
CA ASP A 168 14.61 2.61 0.99
C ASP A 168 14.07 4.04 1.05
N PHE A 169 12.79 4.21 0.76
CA PHE A 169 12.16 5.52 0.87
C PHE A 169 12.11 6.00 2.33
N ALA A 170 11.86 5.12 3.30
CA ALA A 170 11.87 5.52 4.71
C ALA A 170 13.27 5.96 5.17
N VAL A 171 14.32 5.24 4.76
CA VAL A 171 15.72 5.60 5.05
C VAL A 171 16.05 6.95 4.41
N ALA A 172 15.77 7.12 3.12
CA ALA A 172 16.06 8.34 2.38
C ALA A 172 15.34 9.58 2.94
N ASN A 173 14.16 9.38 3.53
CA ASN A 173 13.31 10.46 4.03
C ASN A 173 13.30 10.60 5.56
N LYS A 174 14.18 9.88 6.25
CA LYS A 174 14.25 9.86 7.72
C LYS A 174 14.40 11.28 8.29
N VAL A 175 15.27 12.09 7.70
CA VAL A 175 15.49 13.50 8.09
C VAL A 175 14.20 14.33 8.11
N HIS A 176 13.30 14.11 7.16
CA HIS A 176 12.02 14.83 7.13
C HIS A 176 11.08 14.34 8.22
N THR A 177 11.04 13.03 8.46
CA THR A 177 10.22 12.48 9.55
C THR A 177 10.71 12.97 10.92
N GLU A 178 12.02 12.99 11.15
CA GLU A 178 12.64 13.52 12.37
C GLU A 178 12.38 15.01 12.53
N TYR A 179 12.46 15.81 11.46
CA TYR A 179 12.14 17.23 11.51
C TYR A 179 10.70 17.45 11.97
N ILE A 180 9.72 16.76 11.37
CA ILE A 180 8.31 16.90 11.72
C ILE A 180 8.10 16.49 13.19
N ILE A 181 8.72 15.39 13.63
CA ILE A 181 8.61 14.91 15.01
C ILE A 181 9.16 15.95 16.00
N ASN A 182 10.35 16.49 15.74
CA ASN A 182 11.06 17.34 16.71
C ASN A 182 10.61 18.80 16.70
N ASN A 183 10.05 19.28 15.59
CA ASN A 183 9.75 20.70 15.41
C ASN A 183 8.26 21.00 15.22
N CYS A 184 7.48 20.02 14.75
CA CYS A 184 6.07 20.21 14.41
C CYS A 184 5.12 19.51 15.38
N LEU A 185 5.55 18.53 16.17
CA LEU A 185 4.73 18.01 17.27
C LEU A 185 4.99 18.85 18.52
N ASN A 186 3.92 19.38 19.13
CA ASN A 186 3.99 20.15 20.38
C ASN A 186 4.04 19.23 21.61
#